data_AF-A0A2V5TRK5-F1
#
_entry.id   AF-A0A2V5TRK5-F1
#
_cell.length_a   1.000
_cell.length_b   1.000
_cell.length_c   1.000
_cell.angle_alpha   90.00
_cell.angle_beta   90.00
_cell.angle_gamma   90.00
#
_symmetry.space_group_name_H-M   'P 1'
#
loop_
_entity.id
_entity.type
_entity.pdbx_description
1 polymer ?
#
loop_
_entity_poly.entity_id
_entity_poly.type
_entity_poly.pdbx_seq_one_letter_code
_entity_poly.pdbx_strand_id
1 'polypeptide(L)'
;MMRAKASVLVGLLWCLALLSVVVIGVLHTARLNLMVVKNYGDLIQAHYLALAGIEKAKALLYQDAIDRRRSRQNHSGELYDAPQQFRDVTLGRGQFRVFRFGQPDEGGGIIYGVTDEESRLNVNRASAEELAKLYGMTPDVAAAIIDWRD
;
A
#
# COMPACT_ATOMS: atom_id res chain seq x y z
N MET A 1 -33.48 -51.99 -37.60
CA MET A 1 -33.86 -50.66 -37.06
C MET A 1 -33.15 -50.27 -35.75
N MET A 2 -32.94 -51.15 -34.76
CA MET A 2 -32.26 -50.79 -33.49
C MET A 2 -30.80 -50.33 -33.65
N ARG A 3 -30.02 -50.92 -34.57
CA ARG A 3 -28.60 -50.56 -34.78
C ARG A 3 -28.40 -49.13 -35.31
N ALA A 4 -29.29 -48.64 -36.18
CA ALA A 4 -29.21 -47.28 -36.71
C ALA A 4 -29.51 -46.22 -35.64
N LYS A 5 -30.48 -46.48 -34.76
CA LYS A 5 -30.79 -45.61 -33.61
C LYS A 5 -29.63 -45.52 -32.61
N ALA A 6 -28.92 -46.62 -32.37
CA ALA A 6 -27.72 -46.63 -31.53
C ALA A 6 -26.57 -45.81 -32.14
N SER A 7 -26.34 -45.89 -33.46
CA SER A 7 -25.30 -45.10 -34.13
C SER A 7 -25.54 -43.60 -34.06
N VAL A 8 -26.80 -43.15 -34.17
CA VAL A 8 -27.17 -41.72 -34.04
C VAL A 8 -26.91 -41.22 -32.62
N LEU A 9 -27.25 -42.03 -31.60
CA LEU A 9 -26.98 -41.67 -30.21
C LEU A 9 -25.48 -41.51 -29.94
N VAL A 10 -24.65 -42.43 -30.45
CA VAL A 10 -23.19 -42.35 -30.32
C VAL A 10 -22.64 -41.08 -30.97
N GLY A 11 -23.11 -40.75 -32.17
CA GLY A 11 -22.71 -39.50 -32.85
C GLY A 11 -23.10 -38.25 -32.05
N LEU A 12 -24.33 -38.21 -31.51
CA LEU A 12 -24.81 -37.10 -30.69
C LEU A 12 -24.00 -36.92 -29.40
N LEU A 13 -23.68 -38.03 -28.71
CA LEU A 13 -22.85 -38.01 -27.51
C LEU A 13 -21.45 -37.48 -27.80
N TRP A 14 -20.84 -37.87 -28.93
CA TRP A 14 -19.55 -37.33 -29.36
C TRP A 14 -19.61 -35.84 -29.69
N CYS A 15 -20.66 -35.40 -30.39
CA CYS A 15 -20.87 -33.98 -30.64
C CYS A 15 -21.01 -33.18 -29.34
N LEU A 16 -21.78 -33.67 -28.37
CA LEU A 16 -21.95 -33.04 -27.06
C LEU A 16 -20.65 -33.04 -26.26
N ALA A 17 -19.88 -34.12 -26.30
CA ALA A 17 -18.59 -34.21 -25.61
C ALA A 17 -17.59 -33.19 -26.18
N LEU A 18 -17.47 -33.10 -27.50
CA LEU A 18 -16.60 -32.12 -28.16
C LEU A 18 -17.04 -30.68 -27.87
N LEU A 19 -18.35 -30.42 -27.94
CA LEU A 19 -18.89 -29.09 -27.63
C LEU A 19 -18.65 -28.71 -26.17
N SER A 20 -18.77 -29.68 -25.25
CA SER A 20 -18.49 -29.49 -23.83
C SER A 20 -17.02 -29.14 -23.58
N VAL A 21 -16.07 -29.81 -24.24
CA VAL A 21 -14.64 -29.49 -24.16
C VAL A 21 -14.36 -28.06 -24.62
N VAL A 22 -14.96 -27.63 -25.74
CA VAL A 22 -14.82 -26.26 -26.24
C VAL A 22 -15.38 -25.24 -25.26
N VAL A 23 -16.60 -25.46 -24.75
CA VAL A 23 -17.25 -24.56 -23.79
C VAL A 23 -16.45 -24.45 -22.50
N ILE A 24 -15.98 -25.57 -21.95
CA ILE A 24 -15.16 -25.59 -20.74
C ILE A 24 -13.84 -24.85 -20.96
N GLY A 25 -13.18 -25.07 -22.11
CA GLY A 25 -11.95 -24.36 -22.47
C GLY A 25 -12.14 -22.85 -22.54
N VAL A 26 -13.19 -22.38 -23.21
CA VAL A 26 -13.50 -20.94 -23.31
C VAL A 26 -13.84 -20.36 -21.94
N LEU A 27 -14.67 -21.06 -21.14
CA LEU A 27 -15.04 -20.60 -19.80
C LEU A 27 -13.82 -20.49 -18.87
N HIS A 28 -12.90 -21.45 -18.96
CA HIS A 28 -11.68 -21.44 -18.16
C HIS A 28 -10.80 -20.23 -18.52
N THR A 29 -10.55 -20.00 -19.82
CA THR A 29 -9.78 -18.86 -20.30
C THR A 29 -10.44 -17.53 -19.94
N ALA A 30 -11.76 -17.41 -20.08
CA ALA A 30 -12.50 -16.20 -19.70
C ALA A 30 -12.37 -15.89 -18.20
N ARG A 31 -12.47 -16.92 -17.34
CA ARG A 31 -12.28 -16.76 -15.88
C ARG A 31 -10.87 -16.29 -15.54
N LEU A 32 -9.85 -16.86 -16.17
CA LEU A 32 -8.47 -16.44 -15.97
C LEU A 32 -8.26 -14.98 -16.39
N ASN A 33 -8.75 -14.59 -17.56
CA ASN A 33 -8.63 -13.22 -18.06
C ASN A 33 -9.33 -12.22 -17.13
N LEU A 34 -10.54 -12.52 -16.64
CA LEU A 34 -11.26 -11.66 -15.70
C LEU A 34 -10.50 -11.51 -14.37
N MET A 35 -9.91 -12.59 -13.86
CA MET A 35 -9.13 -12.55 -12.62
C MET A 35 -7.87 -11.68 -12.79
N VAL A 36 -7.15 -11.82 -13.90
CA VAL A 36 -5.94 -11.03 -14.20
C VAL A 36 -6.28 -9.55 -14.36
N VAL A 37 -7.31 -9.22 -15.15
CA VAL A 37 -7.74 -7.83 -15.38
C VAL A 37 -8.21 -7.18 -14.09
N LYS A 38 -8.98 -7.90 -13.27
CA LYS A 38 -9.41 -7.39 -11.95
C LYS A 38 -8.21 -7.08 -11.06
N ASN A 39 -7.26 -8.02 -10.93
CA ASN A 39 -6.09 -7.81 -10.09
C ASN A 39 -5.24 -6.62 -10.57
N TYR A 40 -5.07 -6.47 -11.89
CA TYR A 40 -4.37 -5.32 -12.47
C TYR A 40 -5.08 -3.99 -12.16
N GLY A 41 -6.42 -3.96 -12.28
CA GLY A 41 -7.22 -2.80 -11.90
C GLY A 41 -7.12 -2.47 -10.40
N ASP A 42 -7.19 -3.49 -9.54
CA ASP A 42 -7.07 -3.35 -8.08
C ASP A 42 -5.69 -2.81 -7.69
N LEU A 43 -4.61 -3.24 -8.35
CA LEU A 43 -3.25 -2.74 -8.13
C LEU A 43 -3.11 -1.26 -8.50
N ILE A 44 -3.60 -0.86 -9.67
CA ILE A 44 -3.59 0.54 -10.10
C ILE A 44 -4.40 1.39 -9.11
N GLN A 45 -5.59 0.92 -8.74
CA GLN A 45 -6.45 1.61 -7.79
C GLN A 45 -5.75 1.77 -6.43
N ALA A 46 -5.11 0.72 -5.92
CA ALA A 46 -4.36 0.77 -4.66
C ALA A 46 -3.20 1.77 -4.71
N HIS A 47 -2.47 1.82 -5.83
CA HIS A 47 -1.39 2.79 -6.02
C HIS A 47 -1.90 4.24 -6.00
N TYR A 48 -2.97 4.54 -6.74
CA TYR A 48 -3.53 5.90 -6.75
C TYR A 48 -4.23 6.28 -5.44
N LEU A 49 -4.80 5.33 -4.71
CA LEU A 49 -5.32 5.57 -3.36
C LEU A 49 -4.18 5.91 -2.38
N ALA A 50 -3.04 5.22 -2.48
CA ALA A 50 -1.86 5.55 -1.69
C ALA A 50 -1.32 6.96 -2.04
N LEU A 51 -1.25 7.30 -3.33
CA LEU A 51 -0.87 8.64 -3.78
C LEU A 51 -1.83 9.72 -3.26
N ALA A 52 -3.14 9.45 -3.26
CA ALA A 52 -4.12 10.37 -2.70
C ALA A 52 -3.92 10.62 -1.20
N GLY A 53 -3.46 9.61 -0.44
CA GLY A 53 -3.06 9.77 0.95
C GLY A 53 -1.88 10.74 1.12
N ILE A 54 -0.87 10.63 0.25
CA ILE A 54 0.27 11.56 0.23
C ILE A 54 -0.19 12.98 -0.12
N GLU A 55 -1.01 13.15 -1.15
CA GLU A 55 -1.50 14.46 -1.56
C GLU A 55 -2.41 15.10 -0.49
N LYS A 56 -3.25 14.31 0.20
CA LYS A 56 -4.03 14.79 1.34
C LYS A 56 -3.11 15.24 2.48
N ALA A 57 -2.09 14.45 2.82
CA ALA A 57 -1.12 14.82 3.85
C ALA A 57 -0.39 16.12 3.52
N LYS A 58 0.08 16.26 2.27
CA LYS A 58 0.69 17.52 1.77
C LYS A 58 -0.27 18.69 1.89
N ALA A 59 -1.52 18.55 1.42
CA ALA A 59 -2.50 19.62 1.47
C ALA A 59 -2.76 20.10 2.91
N LEU A 60 -2.91 19.17 3.86
CA LEU A 60 -3.08 19.49 5.27
C LEU A 60 -1.85 20.18 5.86
N LEU A 61 -0.63 19.71 5.55
CA LEU A 61 0.61 20.34 6.00
C LEU A 61 0.78 21.77 5.43
N TYR A 62 0.42 21.97 4.16
CA TYR A 62 0.44 23.30 3.54
C TYR A 62 -0.57 24.24 4.19
N GLN A 63 -1.78 23.76 4.45
CA GLN A 63 -2.81 24.54 5.14
C GLN A 63 -2.37 24.92 6.56
N ASP A 64 -1.89 23.95 7.33
CA ASP A 64 -1.34 24.17 8.67
C ASP A 64 -0.17 25.19 8.66
N ALA A 65 0.74 25.12 7.68
CA ALA A 65 1.82 26.10 7.55
C ALA A 65 1.30 27.53 7.28
N ILE A 66 0.25 27.68 6.47
CA ILE A 66 -0.40 28.97 6.21
C ILE A 66 -1.07 29.51 7.47
N ASP A 67 -1.80 28.65 8.19
CA ASP A 67 -2.55 29.02 9.39
C ASP A 67 -1.61 29.40 10.54
N ARG A 68 -0.52 28.66 10.73
CA ARG A 68 0.56 29.01 11.68
C ARG A 68 1.20 30.36 11.36
N ARG A 69 1.47 30.64 10.09
CA ARG A 69 2.04 31.92 9.66
C ARG A 69 1.10 33.10 9.96
N ARG A 70 -0.21 32.93 9.77
CA ARG A 70 -1.22 33.97 10.05
C ARG A 70 -1.43 34.18 11.55
N SER A 71 -1.48 33.11 12.31
CA SER A 71 -1.78 33.11 13.75
C SER A 71 -0.56 33.38 14.64
N ARG A 72 0.66 33.38 14.08
CA ARG A 72 1.93 33.43 14.83
C ARG A 72 2.05 32.31 15.88
N GLN A 73 1.50 31.14 15.56
CA GLN A 73 1.61 29.95 16.39
C GLN A 73 2.82 29.10 15.98
N ASN A 74 3.38 28.37 16.95
CA ASN A 74 4.43 27.39 16.72
C ASN A 74 3.84 26.10 16.15
N HIS A 75 4.70 25.19 15.71
CA HIS A 75 4.27 23.84 15.30
C HIS A 75 3.61 23.10 16.47
N SER A 76 2.39 22.61 16.29
CA SER A 76 1.60 21.92 17.33
C SER A 76 1.64 20.38 17.23
N GLY A 77 2.10 19.83 16.09
CA GLY A 77 2.09 18.38 15.87
C GLY A 77 0.70 17.76 15.69
N GLU A 78 -0.35 18.56 15.47
CA GLU A 78 -1.74 18.09 15.34
C GLU A 78 -1.94 17.01 14.25
N LEU A 79 -1.11 17.02 13.22
CA LEU A 79 -1.16 16.04 12.13
C LEU A 79 -0.40 14.74 12.42
N TYR A 80 0.30 14.63 13.57
CA TYR A 80 1.05 13.44 13.94
C TYR A 80 0.16 12.28 14.36
N ASP A 81 -0.99 12.58 14.96
CA ASP A 81 -2.06 11.62 15.24
C ASP A 81 -3.43 12.28 14.98
N ALA A 82 -3.83 12.27 13.71
CA ALA A 82 -5.08 12.84 13.23
C ALA A 82 -5.95 11.75 12.57
N PRO A 83 -6.53 10.81 13.36
CA PRO A 83 -7.33 9.72 12.82
C PRO A 83 -8.55 10.23 12.04
N GLN A 84 -9.13 11.37 12.41
CA GLN A 84 -10.22 11.98 11.66
C GLN A 84 -9.83 12.35 10.23
N GLN A 85 -8.55 12.65 9.99
CA GLN A 85 -8.02 13.01 8.68
C GLN A 85 -7.42 11.82 7.93
N PHE A 86 -6.91 10.81 8.64
CA PHE A 86 -6.05 9.79 8.03
C PHE A 86 -6.53 8.34 8.21
N ARG A 87 -7.56 8.10 9.03
CA ARG A 87 -8.15 6.77 9.21
C ARG A 87 -9.28 6.55 8.22
N ASP A 88 -9.15 5.48 7.42
CA ASP A 88 -10.17 4.96 6.51
C ASP A 88 -10.84 6.05 5.65
N VAL A 89 -10.04 6.85 4.95
CA VAL A 89 -10.53 7.95 4.12
C VAL A 89 -11.05 7.41 2.79
N THR A 90 -12.37 7.49 2.59
CA THR A 90 -13.02 7.06 1.35
C THR A 90 -12.67 7.97 0.17
N LEU A 91 -12.27 7.37 -0.95
CA LEU A 91 -12.05 8.06 -2.21
C LEU A 91 -12.43 7.15 -3.38
N GLY A 92 -13.41 7.58 -4.18
CA GLY A 92 -13.91 6.80 -5.31
C GLY A 92 -14.47 5.44 -4.88
N ARG A 93 -13.87 4.35 -5.37
CA ARG A 93 -14.29 2.96 -5.09
C ARG A 93 -13.48 2.28 -3.98
N GLY A 94 -12.62 3.01 -3.27
CA GLY A 94 -11.81 2.45 -2.20
C GLY A 94 -11.56 3.45 -1.09
N GLN A 95 -10.61 3.12 -0.24
CA GLN A 95 -10.21 3.92 0.89
C GLN A 95 -8.69 3.86 1.06
N PHE A 96 -8.12 4.91 1.63
CA PHE A 96 -6.71 4.93 2.02
C PHE A 96 -6.55 5.23 3.50
N ARG A 97 -5.39 4.88 4.03
CA ARG A 97 -4.95 5.19 5.39
C ARG A 97 -3.55 5.76 5.33
N VAL A 98 -3.29 6.81 6.08
CA VAL A 98 -1.93 7.30 6.34
C VAL A 98 -1.64 6.95 7.79
N PHE A 99 -0.63 6.11 8.01
CA PHE A 99 -0.33 5.60 9.34
C PHE A 99 1.15 5.31 9.51
N ARG A 100 1.56 5.25 10.78
CA ARG A 100 2.85 4.73 11.21
C ARG A 100 2.67 3.77 12.38
N PHE A 101 3.69 2.98 12.65
CA PHE A 101 3.78 2.23 13.89
C PHE A 101 4.34 3.14 14.97
N GLY A 102 3.63 3.27 16.08
CA GLY A 102 4.10 3.97 17.26
C GLY A 102 5.23 3.18 17.92
N GLN A 103 6.24 3.88 18.44
CA GLN A 103 7.26 3.25 19.26
C GLN A 103 6.66 2.81 20.62
N PRO A 104 7.31 1.88 21.37
CA PRO A 104 6.79 1.39 22.64
C PRO A 104 6.57 2.49 23.69
N ASP A 105 7.41 3.53 23.67
CA ASP A 105 7.31 4.75 24.49
C ASP A 105 6.15 5.66 24.07
N GLU A 106 5.67 5.58 22.83
CA GLU A 106 4.46 6.25 22.35
C GLU A 106 3.17 5.45 22.62
N GLY A 107 3.27 4.34 23.38
CA GLY A 107 2.13 3.45 23.68
C GLY A 107 1.92 2.33 22.65
N GLY A 108 2.77 2.26 21.62
CA GLY A 108 2.71 1.25 20.55
C GLY A 108 1.45 1.34 19.68
N GLY A 109 1.33 0.39 18.75
CA GLY A 109 0.16 0.29 17.87
C GLY A 109 0.22 1.16 16.61
N ILE A 110 -0.94 1.40 16.01
CA ILE A 110 -1.08 2.13 14.74
C ILE A 110 -1.52 3.56 15.04
N ILE A 111 -0.67 4.53 14.69
CA ILE A 111 -0.95 5.97 14.79
C ILE A 111 -1.31 6.48 13.40
N TYR A 112 -2.39 7.25 13.28
CA TYR A 112 -2.89 7.73 12.00
C TYR A 112 -2.46 9.17 11.74
N GLY A 113 -1.30 9.36 11.11
CA GLY A 113 -0.76 10.69 10.89
C GLY A 113 0.56 10.71 10.14
N VAL A 114 1.14 11.90 10.02
CA VAL A 114 2.46 12.14 9.44
C VAL A 114 3.54 12.18 10.52
N THR A 115 4.80 12.15 10.13
CA THR A 115 5.92 12.28 11.08
C THR A 115 6.94 13.24 10.52
N ASP A 116 7.55 14.02 11.39
CA ASP A 116 8.65 14.87 11.04
C ASP A 116 9.95 14.07 10.99
N GLU A 117 10.54 13.93 9.80
CA GLU A 117 11.80 13.23 9.62
C GLU A 117 12.99 14.01 10.19
N GLU A 118 12.90 15.34 10.29
CA GLU A 118 13.95 16.18 10.89
C GLU A 118 14.00 16.05 12.42
N SER A 119 13.03 15.37 13.03
CA SER A 119 13.07 15.00 14.45
C SER A 119 14.05 13.85 14.73
N ARG A 120 14.60 13.21 13.69
CA ARG A 120 15.52 12.07 13.80
C ARG A 120 16.95 12.48 13.44
N LEU A 121 17.93 11.76 13.99
CA LEU A 121 19.34 11.96 13.63
C LEU A 121 19.56 11.61 12.15
N ASN A 122 20.00 12.58 11.36
CA ASN A 122 20.27 12.38 9.93
C ASN A 122 21.56 11.58 9.73
N VAL A 123 21.42 10.30 9.39
CA VAL A 123 22.53 9.36 9.19
C VAL A 123 23.49 9.81 8.07
N ASN A 124 22.99 10.53 7.06
CA ASN A 124 23.82 11.03 5.96
C ASN A 124 24.75 12.20 6.38
N ARG A 125 24.51 12.82 7.54
CA ARG A 125 25.28 13.98 8.03
C ARG A 125 25.92 13.79 9.40
N ALA A 126 25.42 12.85 10.19
CA ALA A 126 25.90 12.60 11.54
C ALA A 126 27.39 12.21 11.55
N SER A 127 28.10 12.71 12.55
CA SER A 127 29.45 12.27 12.91
C SER A 127 29.43 10.91 13.60
N ALA A 128 30.57 10.21 13.61
CA ALA A 128 30.70 8.95 14.34
C ALA A 128 30.38 9.11 15.84
N GLU A 129 30.75 10.25 16.44
CA GLU A 129 30.44 10.57 17.83
C GLU A 129 28.94 10.77 18.09
N GLU A 130 28.20 11.35 17.13
CA GLU A 130 26.75 11.51 17.23
C GLU A 130 26.03 10.18 17.04
N LEU A 131 26.46 9.35 16.09
CA LEU A 131 25.94 8.00 15.89
C LEU A 131 26.14 7.14 17.14
N ALA A 132 27.31 7.24 17.79
CA ALA A 132 27.62 6.51 19.02
C ALA A 132 26.70 6.87 20.21
N LYS A 133 26.00 8.01 20.15
CA LYS A 133 25.01 8.41 21.18
C LYS A 133 23.65 7.75 20.98
N LEU A 134 23.40 7.08 19.85
CA LEU A 134 22.15 6.35 19.63
C LEU A 134 22.07 5.12 20.55
N TYR A 135 20.89 4.90 21.13
CA TYR A 135 20.64 3.76 21.99
C TYR A 135 20.87 2.45 21.23
N GLY A 136 21.70 1.56 21.78
CA GLY A 136 22.05 0.28 21.17
C GLY A 136 23.07 0.36 20.03
N MET A 137 23.68 1.52 19.76
CA MET A 137 24.74 1.65 18.77
C MET A 137 26.03 0.97 19.23
N THR A 138 26.69 0.26 18.32
CA THR A 138 28.04 -0.30 18.54
C THR A 138 29.06 0.46 17.69
N PRO A 139 30.34 0.53 18.13
CA PRO A 139 31.40 1.17 17.35
C PRO A 139 31.54 0.59 15.95
N ASP A 140 31.39 -0.73 15.81
CA ASP A 140 31.51 -1.43 14.53
C ASP A 140 30.39 -1.03 13.55
N VAL A 141 29.14 -0.91 14.03
CA VAL A 141 28.01 -0.47 13.20
C VAL A 141 28.14 1.01 12.84
N ALA A 142 28.55 1.86 13.78
CA ALA A 142 28.80 3.27 13.50
C ALA A 142 29.91 3.44 12.45
N ALA A 143 31.00 2.69 12.55
CA ALA A 143 32.07 2.68 11.55
C ALA A 143 31.57 2.19 10.18
N ALA A 144 30.78 1.11 10.13
CA ALA A 144 30.21 0.60 8.89
C ALA A 144 29.24 1.60 8.20
N ILE A 145 28.46 2.36 8.97
CA ILE A 145 27.59 3.41 8.45
C ILE A 145 28.42 4.53 7.81
N ILE A 146 29.53 4.93 8.47
CA ILE A 146 30.43 5.96 7.96
C ILE A 146 31.17 5.48 6.71
N ASP A 147 31.67 4.24 6.73
CA ASP A 147 32.35 3.60 5.59
C ASP A 147 31.45 3.48 4.36
N TRP A 148 30.15 3.22 4.53
CA TRP A 148 29.20 3.20 3.42
C TRP A 148 28.92 4.59 2.82
N ARG A 149 29.10 5.65 3.60
CA ARG A 149 28.85 7.03 3.16
C ARG A 149 30.00 7.59 2.31
N ASP A 150 31.22 7.21 2.65
CA ASP A 150 32.46 7.70 2.05
C ASP A 150 32.73 7.02 0.68
#